data_AF-A0A848KTK2-F1
#
_entry.id   AF-A0A848KTK2-F1
#
_cell.length_a   1.000
_cell.length_b   1.000
_cell.length_c   1.000
_cell.angle_alpha   90.00
_cell.angle_beta   90.00
_cell.angle_gamma   90.00
#
_symmetry.space_group_name_H-M   'P 1'
#
loop_
_entity.id
_entity.type
_entity.pdbx_description
1 polymer ?
#
loop_
_entity_poly.entity_id
_entity_poly.type
_entity_poly.pdbx_seq_one_letter_code
_entity_poly.pdbx_strand_id
1 'polypeptide(L)'
;MTDESLRAATRFWRALRSPGVETTRYRFFLHQISIIEPRALRVISRVVGWVCILIGLGAPVLLLYPRIGVWREAVLVGVVAIGCVVWGAIWIRYGWPTLRWAYLFVVMGDAADVVIMPVVPFPLARFGVIAVLTVVGLFTGGILGWRVLLAQCVFCTGWLGVVVWWTVALDAEPLLVVAVYSVPVFFVTVVSPAIVQFAVELTLRGLRSATVGSTRDALTGAVNRRGWEASAQQFLASLPPTGVVALIIVDLDGFKKLNDEAGHLVGDQALRRTVDSLAAVQPGAPVGRFGGDEFAALYHLPATADAADVGHRVSRLIAMCSSPSVTASVGVAYSPVDAGPLDLEQMHACADAAMYRVKRSGGDGAAVA
;
A
#
# COMPACT_ATOMS: atom_id res chain seq x y z
N MET A 1 16.86 19.45 13.61
CA MET A 1 15.92 19.07 12.54
C MET A 1 16.52 19.54 11.23
N THR A 2 16.98 18.62 10.38
CA THR A 2 17.67 18.95 9.13
C THR A 2 16.69 19.51 8.10
N ASP A 3 17.14 20.43 7.24
CA ASP A 3 16.36 21.04 6.15
C ASP A 3 15.71 19.97 5.23
N GLU A 4 16.34 18.82 5.10
CA GLU A 4 15.84 17.65 4.38
C GLU A 4 14.58 17.02 5.01
N SER A 5 14.50 16.96 6.35
CA SER A 5 13.30 16.50 7.08
C SER A 5 12.12 17.45 6.89
N LEU A 6 12.38 18.75 6.78
CA LEU A 6 11.38 19.78 6.52
C LEU A 6 10.89 19.74 5.07
N ARG A 7 11.78 19.50 4.11
CA ARG A 7 11.42 19.31 2.68
C ARG A 7 10.68 18.00 2.44
N ALA A 8 11.01 16.93 3.17
CA ALA A 8 10.27 15.67 3.15
C ALA A 8 8.86 15.84 3.74
N ALA A 9 8.73 16.53 4.88
CA ALA A 9 7.43 16.87 5.47
C ALA A 9 6.60 17.76 4.54
N THR A 10 7.20 18.75 3.89
CA THR A 10 6.49 19.65 2.96
C THR A 10 6.04 18.92 1.68
N ARG A 11 6.85 17.99 1.15
CA ARG A 11 6.47 17.11 0.03
C ARG A 11 5.35 16.16 0.42
N PHE A 12 5.39 15.60 1.63
CA PHE A 12 4.33 14.78 2.22
C PHE A 12 3.00 15.56 2.31
N TRP A 13 3.02 16.79 2.84
CA TRP A 13 1.83 17.64 2.93
C TRP A 13 1.28 18.07 1.56
N ARG A 14 2.13 18.28 0.54
CA ARG A 14 1.67 18.58 -0.83
C ARG A 14 1.09 17.36 -1.54
N ALA A 15 1.70 16.18 -1.40
CA ALA A 15 1.18 14.93 -1.96
C ALA A 15 -0.16 14.53 -1.32
N LEU A 16 -0.38 14.90 -0.05
CA LEU A 16 -1.66 14.72 0.66
C LEU A 16 -2.77 15.68 0.23
N ARG A 17 -2.43 16.82 -0.40
CA ARG A 17 -3.38 17.85 -0.82
C ARG A 17 -3.84 17.70 -2.28
N SER A 18 -3.29 16.77 -3.06
CA SER A 18 -3.71 16.61 -4.46
C SER A 18 -5.15 16.10 -4.55
N PRO A 19 -6.02 16.77 -5.33
CA PRO A 19 -7.35 16.25 -5.65
C PRO A 19 -7.21 14.87 -6.31
N GLY A 20 -7.88 13.84 -5.77
CA GLY A 20 -7.88 12.49 -6.34
C GLY A 20 -7.19 11.41 -5.50
N VAL A 21 -6.42 11.76 -4.46
CA VAL A 21 -5.76 10.77 -3.58
C VAL A 21 -6.77 9.81 -2.94
N GLU A 22 -7.92 10.32 -2.50
CA GLU A 22 -8.99 9.49 -1.91
C GLU A 22 -9.60 8.53 -2.93
N THR A 23 -9.74 8.97 -4.19
CA THR A 23 -10.23 8.11 -5.28
C THR A 23 -9.23 7.01 -5.62
N THR A 24 -7.94 7.34 -5.71
CA THR A 24 -6.88 6.36 -5.94
C THR A 24 -6.78 5.37 -4.78
N ARG A 25 -6.85 5.86 -3.53
CA ARG A 25 -6.83 5.01 -2.33
C ARG A 25 -8.02 4.07 -2.27
N TYR A 26 -9.22 4.57 -2.53
CA TYR A 26 -10.45 3.79 -2.55
C TYR A 26 -10.41 2.71 -3.64
N ARG A 27 -9.98 3.06 -4.86
CA ARG A 27 -9.82 2.09 -5.95
C ARG A 27 -8.76 1.03 -5.64
N PHE A 28 -7.64 1.45 -5.07
CA PHE A 28 -6.57 0.55 -4.64
C PHE A 28 -7.05 -0.45 -3.57
N PHE A 29 -7.78 0.04 -2.57
CA PHE A 29 -8.40 -0.79 -1.53
C PHE A 29 -9.32 -1.85 -2.15
N LEU A 30 -10.19 -1.45 -3.07
CA LEU A 30 -11.10 -2.38 -3.75
C LEU A 30 -10.35 -3.42 -4.58
N HIS A 31 -9.32 -3.00 -5.30
CA HIS A 31 -8.52 -3.89 -6.11
C HIS A 31 -7.82 -4.94 -5.24
N GLN A 32 -7.16 -4.53 -4.14
CA GLN A 32 -6.48 -5.47 -3.25
C GLN A 32 -7.44 -6.49 -2.61
N ILE A 33 -8.58 -6.04 -2.08
CA ILE A 33 -9.55 -6.97 -1.48
C ILE A 33 -10.14 -7.92 -2.51
N SER A 34 -10.41 -7.43 -3.74
CA SER A 34 -10.96 -8.28 -4.80
C SER A 34 -10.01 -9.42 -5.21
N ILE A 35 -8.69 -9.21 -5.10
CA ILE A 35 -7.67 -10.21 -5.39
C ILE A 35 -7.53 -11.21 -4.24
N ILE A 36 -7.50 -10.72 -3.01
CA ILE A 36 -7.24 -11.55 -1.82
C ILE A 36 -8.47 -12.39 -1.48
N GLU A 37 -9.66 -11.78 -1.47
CA GLU A 37 -10.89 -12.46 -1.09
C GLU A 37 -12.10 -11.94 -1.89
N PRO A 38 -12.42 -12.59 -3.04
CA PRO A 38 -13.45 -12.12 -3.97
C PRO A 38 -14.87 -12.03 -3.39
N ARG A 39 -15.11 -12.64 -2.22
CA ARG A 39 -16.39 -12.62 -1.51
C ARG A 39 -16.45 -11.57 -0.39
N ALA A 40 -15.31 -11.06 0.08
CA ALA A 40 -15.25 -10.18 1.26
C ALA A 40 -16.09 -8.92 1.10
N LEU A 41 -16.00 -8.22 -0.03
CA LEU A 41 -16.78 -7.00 -0.28
C LEU A 41 -18.30 -7.26 -0.22
N ARG A 42 -18.76 -8.41 -0.71
CA ARG A 42 -20.18 -8.78 -0.64
C ARG A 42 -20.62 -9.11 0.79
N VAL A 43 -19.78 -9.79 1.56
CA VAL A 43 -20.05 -10.10 2.98
C VAL A 43 -20.11 -8.81 3.79
N ILE A 44 -19.11 -7.95 3.67
CA ILE A 44 -19.07 -6.67 4.39
C ILE A 44 -20.28 -5.80 4.02
N SER A 45 -20.63 -5.72 2.72
CA SER A 45 -21.80 -4.95 2.29
C SER A 45 -23.11 -5.46 2.92
N ARG A 46 -23.27 -6.78 3.05
CA ARG A 46 -24.44 -7.38 3.72
C ARG A 46 -24.43 -7.10 5.22
N VAL A 47 -23.28 -7.16 5.87
CA VAL A 47 -23.15 -6.84 7.30
C VAL A 47 -23.53 -5.38 7.55
N VAL A 48 -22.98 -4.44 6.79
CA VAL A 48 -23.34 -3.00 6.87
C VAL A 48 -24.83 -2.82 6.62
N GLY A 49 -25.38 -3.49 5.61
CA GLY A 49 -26.80 -3.40 5.29
C GLY A 49 -27.71 -3.91 6.41
N TRP A 50 -27.38 -5.05 7.03
CA TRP A 50 -28.13 -5.58 8.18
C TRP A 50 -28.03 -4.69 9.41
N VAL A 51 -26.86 -4.12 9.70
CA VAL A 51 -26.71 -3.15 10.80
C VAL A 51 -27.62 -1.94 10.60
N CYS A 52 -27.68 -1.39 9.38
CA CYS A 52 -28.59 -0.29 9.07
C CYS A 52 -30.06 -0.68 9.25
N ILE A 53 -30.46 -1.86 8.79
CA ILE A 53 -31.84 -2.36 8.97
C ILE A 53 -32.17 -2.51 10.46
N LEU A 54 -31.27 -3.08 11.26
CA LEU A 54 -31.48 -3.27 12.70
C LEU A 54 -31.65 -1.92 13.42
N ILE A 55 -30.83 -0.91 13.10
CA ILE A 55 -30.98 0.45 13.62
C ILE A 55 -32.34 1.03 13.22
N GLY A 56 -32.73 0.90 11.95
CA GLY A 56 -34.00 1.40 11.45
C GLY A 56 -35.23 0.72 12.08
N LEU A 57 -35.17 -0.60 12.31
CA LEU A 57 -36.24 -1.35 12.98
C LEU A 57 -36.32 -1.04 14.48
N GLY A 58 -35.21 -0.63 15.10
CA GLY A 58 -35.17 -0.22 16.51
C GLY A 58 -35.71 1.19 16.76
N ALA A 59 -35.59 2.11 15.80
CA ALA A 59 -35.99 3.51 15.98
C ALA A 59 -37.47 3.71 16.39
N PRO A 60 -38.47 2.97 15.86
CA PRO A 60 -39.86 3.08 16.29
C PRO A 60 -40.12 2.76 17.77
N VAL A 61 -39.22 2.07 18.47
CA VAL A 61 -39.34 1.83 19.93
C VAL A 61 -39.46 3.15 20.69
N LEU A 62 -38.87 4.23 20.19
CA LEU A 62 -39.01 5.57 20.77
C LEU A 62 -40.49 6.01 20.82
N LEU A 63 -41.31 5.62 19.86
CA LEU A 63 -42.74 5.99 19.80
C LEU A 63 -43.59 5.29 20.86
N LEU A 64 -43.07 4.23 21.50
CA LEU A 64 -43.75 3.57 22.61
C LEU A 64 -43.67 4.42 23.90
N TYR A 65 -42.87 5.49 23.91
CA TYR A 65 -42.72 6.33 25.08
C TYR A 65 -43.90 7.31 25.23
N PRO A 66 -44.62 7.35 26.37
CA PRO A 66 -45.88 8.08 26.52
C PRO A 66 -45.82 9.59 26.30
N ARG A 67 -44.62 10.20 26.32
CA ARG A 67 -44.41 11.63 26.06
C ARG A 67 -44.17 11.98 24.59
N ILE A 68 -44.03 10.99 23.71
CA ILE A 68 -43.82 11.16 22.27
C ILE A 68 -45.18 10.94 21.60
N GLY A 69 -45.98 12.01 21.51
CA GLY A 69 -47.40 11.92 21.18
C GLY A 69 -47.87 12.89 20.10
N VAL A 70 -46.98 13.68 19.48
CA VAL A 70 -47.37 14.59 18.39
C VAL A 70 -46.98 13.96 17.05
N TRP A 71 -47.82 14.18 16.04
CA TRP A 71 -47.59 13.71 14.66
C TRP A 71 -46.19 14.06 14.13
N ARG A 72 -45.62 15.18 14.58
CA ARG A 72 -44.28 15.63 14.19
C ARG A 72 -43.18 14.63 14.59
N GLU A 73 -43.17 14.14 15.83
CA GLU A 73 -42.12 13.21 16.28
C GLU A 73 -42.24 11.86 15.58
N ALA A 74 -43.47 11.38 15.37
CA ALA A 74 -43.73 10.16 14.61
C ALA A 74 -43.21 10.24 13.17
N VAL A 75 -43.37 11.39 12.52
CA VAL A 75 -42.82 11.63 11.18
C VAL A 75 -41.28 11.61 11.19
N LEU A 76 -40.63 12.27 12.15
CA LEU A 76 -39.16 12.29 12.23
C LEU A 76 -38.58 10.88 12.45
N VAL A 77 -39.16 10.12 13.39
CA VAL A 77 -38.76 8.73 13.65
C VAL A 77 -39.01 7.86 12.42
N GLY A 78 -40.17 8.02 11.76
CA GLY A 78 -40.51 7.31 10.53
C GLY A 78 -39.52 7.58 9.40
N VAL A 79 -39.14 8.84 9.18
CA VAL A 79 -38.18 9.24 8.14
C VAL A 79 -36.81 8.58 8.39
N VAL A 80 -36.31 8.63 9.63
CA VAL A 80 -35.01 8.02 9.98
C VAL A 80 -35.09 6.49 9.88
N ALA A 81 -36.14 5.87 10.43
CA ALA A 81 -36.33 4.42 10.40
C ALA A 81 -36.40 3.89 8.97
N ILE A 82 -37.25 4.48 8.12
CA ILE A 82 -37.40 4.11 6.71
C ILE A 82 -36.08 4.37 5.98
N GLY A 83 -35.43 5.50 6.21
CA GLY A 83 -34.12 5.82 5.62
C GLY A 83 -33.07 4.76 5.91
N CYS A 84 -32.92 4.34 7.16
CA CYS A 84 -31.98 3.30 7.58
C CYS A 84 -32.30 1.93 6.93
N VAL A 85 -33.59 1.55 6.86
CA VAL A 85 -34.01 0.30 6.21
C VAL A 85 -33.76 0.34 4.71
N VAL A 86 -34.08 1.45 4.03
CA VAL A 86 -33.86 1.63 2.59
C VAL A 86 -32.36 1.59 2.27
N TRP A 87 -31.53 2.30 3.01
CA TRP A 87 -30.09 2.24 2.84
C TRP A 87 -29.55 0.83 3.07
N GLY A 88 -30.02 0.14 4.12
CA GLY A 88 -29.61 -1.23 4.37
C GLY A 88 -29.98 -2.19 3.24
N ALA A 89 -31.18 -2.04 2.67
CA ALA A 89 -31.62 -2.81 1.51
C ALA A 89 -30.77 -2.50 0.26
N ILE A 90 -30.40 -1.23 0.04
CA ILE A 90 -29.51 -0.83 -1.07
C ILE A 90 -28.15 -1.53 -0.95
N TRP A 91 -27.55 -1.52 0.25
CA TRP A 91 -26.28 -2.19 0.53
C TRP A 91 -26.34 -3.71 0.30
N ILE A 92 -27.44 -4.36 0.69
CA ILE A 92 -27.65 -5.80 0.47
C ILE A 92 -27.86 -6.12 -1.03
N ARG A 93 -28.63 -5.28 -1.74
CA ARG A 93 -29.07 -5.55 -3.12
C ARG A 93 -28.05 -5.19 -4.19
N TYR A 94 -27.34 -4.08 -4.02
CA TYR A 94 -26.41 -3.54 -5.00
C TYR A 94 -24.94 -3.79 -4.62
N GLY A 95 -24.68 -4.23 -3.38
CA GLY A 95 -23.35 -4.54 -2.91
C GLY A 95 -22.54 -3.29 -2.61
N TRP A 96 -21.23 -3.35 -2.89
CA TRP A 96 -20.29 -2.33 -2.43
C TRP A 96 -20.50 -0.98 -3.14
N PRO A 97 -20.54 0.15 -2.41
CA PRO A 97 -20.87 1.45 -2.98
C PRO A 97 -19.77 1.99 -3.90
N THR A 98 -20.10 2.98 -4.73
CA THR A 98 -19.06 3.85 -5.31
C THR A 98 -18.57 4.86 -4.27
N LEU A 99 -17.46 5.53 -4.53
CA LEU A 99 -16.94 6.57 -3.63
C LEU A 99 -17.97 7.67 -3.30
N ARG A 100 -18.73 8.14 -4.31
CA ARG A 100 -19.79 9.15 -4.10
C ARG A 100 -20.91 8.62 -3.20
N TRP A 101 -21.31 7.37 -3.43
CA TRP A 101 -22.32 6.69 -2.61
C TRP A 101 -21.85 6.49 -1.17
N ALA A 102 -20.56 6.19 -0.96
CA ALA A 102 -19.98 6.03 0.36
C ALA A 102 -19.91 7.35 1.15
N TYR A 103 -19.57 8.47 0.50
CA TYR A 103 -19.66 9.78 1.15
C TYR A 103 -21.10 10.15 1.50
N LEU A 104 -22.04 9.93 0.57
CA LEU A 104 -23.45 10.21 0.83
C LEU A 104 -23.97 9.37 2.01
N PHE A 105 -23.58 8.10 2.10
CA PHE A 105 -23.95 7.23 3.21
C PHE A 105 -23.49 7.79 4.58
N VAL A 106 -22.25 8.28 4.67
CA VAL A 106 -21.70 8.91 5.89
C VAL A 106 -22.52 10.13 6.28
N VAL A 107 -22.73 11.05 5.33
CA VAL A 107 -23.49 12.29 5.56
C VAL A 107 -24.93 11.99 5.99
N MET A 108 -25.57 10.99 5.39
CA MET A 108 -26.93 10.58 5.75
C MET A 108 -26.98 9.94 7.14
N GLY A 109 -25.96 9.17 7.54
CA GLY A 109 -25.83 8.63 8.89
C GLY A 109 -25.72 9.74 9.94
N ASP A 110 -24.87 10.74 9.69
CA ASP A 110 -24.71 11.89 10.57
C ASP A 110 -25.99 12.74 10.66
N ALA A 111 -26.64 12.98 9.52
CA ALA A 111 -27.89 13.71 9.47
C ALA A 111 -29.01 12.97 10.21
N ALA A 112 -29.07 11.64 10.12
CA ALA A 112 -30.07 10.84 10.83
C ALA A 112 -29.94 10.99 12.35
N ASP A 113 -28.71 11.02 12.88
CA ASP A 113 -28.44 11.25 14.30
C ASP A 113 -28.92 12.64 14.75
N VAL A 114 -28.63 13.67 13.96
CA VAL A 114 -29.10 15.06 14.23
C VAL A 114 -30.62 15.15 14.19
N VAL A 115 -31.26 14.51 13.21
CA VAL A 115 -32.72 14.57 13.00
C VAL A 115 -33.49 13.83 14.09
N ILE A 116 -32.98 12.69 14.57
CA ILE A 116 -33.65 11.90 15.61
C ILE A 116 -33.50 12.54 17.00
N MET A 117 -32.41 13.28 17.24
CA MET A 117 -32.03 13.78 18.55
C MET A 117 -33.14 14.55 19.31
N PRO A 118 -33.90 15.48 18.70
CA PRO A 118 -34.96 16.21 19.40
C PRO A 118 -36.12 15.32 19.86
N VAL A 119 -36.28 14.13 19.26
CA VAL A 119 -37.33 13.17 19.61
C VAL A 119 -36.91 12.31 20.80
N VAL A 120 -35.62 12.24 21.12
CA VAL A 120 -35.11 11.38 22.20
C VAL A 120 -35.44 12.02 23.56
N PRO A 121 -36.34 11.42 24.35
CA PRO A 121 -36.99 12.10 25.47
C PRO A 121 -36.14 12.12 26.73
N PHE A 122 -35.12 11.26 26.82
CA PHE A 122 -34.26 11.14 27.99
C PHE A 122 -32.84 11.62 27.69
N PRO A 123 -32.26 12.48 28.53
CA PRO A 123 -30.84 12.84 28.49
C PRO A 123 -29.91 11.64 28.29
N LEU A 124 -30.11 10.57 29.07
CA LEU A 124 -29.29 9.35 28.99
C LEU A 124 -29.36 8.67 27.61
N ALA A 125 -30.56 8.59 27.02
CA ALA A 125 -30.76 7.91 25.74
C ALA A 125 -30.09 8.67 24.58
N ARG A 126 -29.96 10.00 24.67
CA ARG A 126 -29.29 10.82 23.65
C ARG A 126 -27.83 10.42 23.46
N PHE A 127 -27.12 10.15 24.55
CA PHE A 127 -25.74 9.67 24.51
C PHE A 127 -25.61 8.29 23.86
N GLY A 128 -26.61 7.41 24.07
CA GLY A 128 -26.69 6.12 23.40
C GLY A 128 -26.89 6.24 21.88
N VAL A 129 -27.67 7.24 21.42
CA VAL A 129 -27.86 7.53 19.99
C VAL A 129 -26.54 8.00 19.37
N ILE A 130 -25.85 8.96 19.98
CA ILE A 130 -24.53 9.44 19.50
C ILE A 130 -23.52 8.29 19.38
N ALA A 131 -23.55 7.32 20.30
CA ALA A 131 -22.65 6.19 20.27
C ALA A 131 -22.75 5.37 18.97
N VAL A 132 -23.89 5.40 18.27
CA VAL A 132 -24.09 4.75 16.95
C VAL A 132 -23.18 5.35 15.88
N LEU A 133 -22.80 6.63 15.98
CA LEU A 133 -21.85 7.28 15.07
C LEU A 133 -20.46 6.61 15.08
N THR A 134 -20.15 5.81 16.09
CA THR A 134 -18.92 4.98 16.11
C THR A 134 -18.84 4.05 14.91
N VAL A 135 -19.97 3.48 14.48
CA VAL A 135 -20.01 2.59 13.30
C VAL A 135 -19.64 3.36 12.03
N VAL A 136 -20.11 4.61 11.93
CA VAL A 136 -19.77 5.55 10.85
C VAL A 136 -18.28 5.94 10.92
N GLY A 137 -17.76 6.18 12.13
CA GLY A 137 -16.34 6.46 12.38
C GLY A 137 -15.42 5.31 11.96
N LEU A 138 -15.75 4.06 12.31
CA LEU A 138 -14.99 2.88 11.88
C LEU A 138 -15.02 2.69 10.35
N PHE A 139 -16.17 2.93 9.74
CA PHE A 139 -16.33 2.87 8.29
C PHE A 139 -15.48 3.94 7.58
N THR A 140 -15.55 5.19 8.02
CA THR A 140 -14.79 6.31 7.42
C THR A 140 -13.29 6.10 7.52
N GLY A 141 -12.78 5.70 8.70
CA GLY A 141 -11.36 5.42 8.91
C GLY A 141 -10.85 4.31 7.99
N GLY A 142 -11.47 3.13 8.07
CA GLY A 142 -10.98 1.95 7.38
C GLY A 142 -11.06 2.04 5.85
N ILE A 143 -12.04 2.77 5.31
CA ILE A 143 -12.37 2.70 3.87
C ILE A 143 -12.14 4.04 3.15
N LEU A 144 -12.57 5.16 3.74
CA LEU A 144 -12.52 6.48 3.10
C LEU A 144 -11.22 7.24 3.45
N GLY A 145 -10.56 6.82 4.53
CA GLY A 145 -9.24 7.27 4.93
C GLY A 145 -9.26 8.38 5.98
N TRP A 146 -8.07 8.74 6.43
CA TRP A 146 -7.86 9.56 7.63
C TRP A 146 -8.43 10.98 7.53
N ARG A 147 -8.52 11.58 6.33
CA ARG A 147 -9.05 12.95 6.14
C ARG A 147 -10.55 13.01 6.43
N VAL A 148 -11.27 12.02 5.92
CA VAL A 148 -12.71 11.87 6.12
C VAL A 148 -12.99 11.48 7.56
N LEU A 149 -12.19 10.58 8.13
CA LEU A 149 -12.25 10.27 9.56
C LEU A 149 -12.01 11.51 10.43
N LEU A 150 -11.05 12.37 10.09
CA LEU A 150 -10.80 13.60 10.83
C LEU A 150 -12.02 14.53 10.77
N ALA A 151 -12.62 14.70 9.59
CA ALA A 151 -13.86 15.47 9.45
C ALA A 151 -14.99 14.89 10.31
N GLN A 152 -15.14 13.56 10.31
CA GLN A 152 -16.09 12.84 11.16
C GLN A 152 -15.83 13.09 12.65
N CYS A 153 -14.58 12.99 13.10
CA CYS A 153 -14.21 13.23 14.50
C CYS A 153 -14.51 14.66 14.92
N VAL A 154 -14.27 15.64 14.05
CA VAL A 154 -14.62 17.06 14.30
C VAL A 154 -16.12 17.23 14.41
N PHE A 155 -16.90 16.62 13.51
CA PHE A 155 -18.36 16.60 13.57
C PHE A 155 -18.87 15.98 14.88
N CYS A 156 -18.45 14.76 15.20
CA CYS A 156 -18.86 14.07 16.43
C CYS A 156 -18.50 14.86 17.69
N THR A 157 -17.33 15.51 17.73
CA THR A 157 -16.92 16.35 18.87
C THR A 157 -17.82 17.57 19.02
N GLY A 158 -18.08 18.29 17.92
CA GLY A 158 -18.96 19.45 17.93
C GLY A 158 -20.40 19.07 18.30
N TRP A 159 -20.90 17.99 17.72
CA TRP A 159 -22.24 17.50 17.98
C TRP A 159 -22.45 17.01 19.41
N LEU A 160 -21.49 16.26 19.95
CA LEU A 160 -21.50 15.88 21.38
C LEU A 160 -21.49 17.11 22.27
N GLY A 161 -20.71 18.15 21.93
CA GLY A 161 -20.71 19.43 22.65
C GLY A 161 -22.08 20.11 22.66
N VAL A 162 -22.78 20.11 21.52
CA VAL A 162 -24.16 20.64 21.41
C VAL A 162 -25.12 19.84 22.31
N VAL A 163 -25.03 18.51 22.31
CA VAL A 163 -25.93 17.66 23.12
C VAL A 163 -25.62 17.78 24.62
N VAL A 164 -24.35 17.90 25.00
CA VAL A 164 -23.94 18.19 26.38
C VAL A 164 -24.50 19.55 26.82
N TRP A 165 -24.33 20.59 26.00
CA TRP A 165 -24.88 21.91 26.31
C TRP A 165 -26.40 21.88 26.42
N TRP A 166 -27.10 21.25 25.47
CA TRP A 166 -28.55 21.06 25.51
C TRP A 166 -28.95 20.43 26.84
N THR A 167 -28.32 19.31 27.19
CA THR A 167 -28.67 18.52 28.38
C THR A 167 -28.47 19.29 29.68
N VAL A 168 -27.40 20.07 29.77
CA VAL A 168 -27.13 20.90 30.96
C VAL A 168 -28.04 22.13 31.01
N ALA A 169 -28.21 22.82 29.87
CA ALA A 169 -28.88 24.12 29.83
C ALA A 169 -30.41 24.03 29.76
N LEU A 170 -30.95 23.03 29.06
CA LEU A 170 -32.39 22.91 28.79
C LEU A 170 -33.05 21.82 29.65
N ASP A 171 -32.39 20.69 29.88
CA ASP A 171 -32.91 19.63 30.77
C ASP A 171 -32.48 19.81 32.23
N ALA A 172 -31.66 20.85 32.51
CA ALA A 172 -31.17 21.20 33.85
C ALA A 172 -30.41 20.07 34.57
N GLU A 173 -29.80 19.17 33.81
CA GLU A 173 -29.01 18.07 34.36
C GLU A 173 -27.65 18.56 34.91
N PRO A 174 -27.20 18.08 36.09
CA PRO A 174 -25.91 18.46 36.63
C PRO A 174 -24.76 18.08 35.69
N LEU A 175 -23.82 19.00 35.48
CA LEU A 175 -22.66 18.77 34.59
C LEU A 175 -21.88 17.48 34.96
N LEU A 176 -21.77 17.17 36.25
CA LEU A 176 -21.08 15.95 36.70
C LEU A 176 -21.78 14.68 36.19
N VAL A 177 -23.12 14.64 36.22
CA VAL A 177 -23.91 13.51 35.72
C VAL A 177 -23.75 13.40 34.21
N VAL A 178 -23.83 14.53 33.49
CA VAL A 178 -23.63 14.56 32.05
C VAL A 178 -22.23 14.08 31.66
N ALA A 179 -21.20 14.48 32.41
CA ALA A 179 -19.81 14.07 32.17
C ALA A 179 -19.61 12.55 32.27
N VAL A 180 -20.31 11.87 33.19
CA VAL A 180 -20.25 10.41 33.35
C VAL A 180 -20.68 9.69 32.06
N TYR A 181 -21.63 10.25 31.30
CA TYR A 181 -22.10 9.67 30.04
C TYR A 181 -21.35 10.18 28.82
N SER A 182 -21.02 11.48 28.77
CA SER A 182 -20.41 12.09 27.60
C SER A 182 -18.95 11.68 27.41
N VAL A 183 -18.20 11.41 28.49
CA VAL A 183 -16.79 10.99 28.39
C VAL A 183 -16.66 9.62 27.70
N PRO A 184 -17.35 8.54 28.14
CA PRO A 184 -17.32 7.27 27.42
C PRO A 184 -17.76 7.40 25.95
N VAL A 185 -18.79 8.18 25.66
CA VAL A 185 -19.25 8.41 24.29
C VAL A 185 -18.18 9.10 23.44
N PHE A 186 -17.50 10.10 23.97
CA PHE A 186 -16.37 10.74 23.29
C PHE A 186 -15.25 9.73 22.96
N PHE A 187 -14.90 8.87 23.93
CA PHE A 187 -13.90 7.84 23.70
C PHE A 187 -14.33 6.87 22.61
N VAL A 188 -15.56 6.39 22.63
CA VAL A 188 -16.04 5.38 21.68
C VAL A 188 -16.24 5.97 20.27
N THR A 189 -16.74 7.20 20.15
CA THR A 189 -17.08 7.83 18.85
C THR A 189 -15.92 8.59 18.20
N VAL A 190 -14.96 9.10 18.99
CA VAL A 190 -13.86 9.94 18.49
C VAL A 190 -12.51 9.23 18.67
N VAL A 191 -12.18 8.83 19.89
CA VAL A 191 -10.84 8.32 20.22
C VAL A 191 -10.61 6.93 19.64
N SER A 192 -11.55 6.00 19.83
CA SER A 192 -11.41 4.61 19.39
C SER A 192 -11.22 4.48 17.88
N PRO A 193 -12.03 5.12 17.00
CA PRO A 193 -11.81 5.06 15.56
C PRO A 193 -10.46 5.67 15.15
N ALA A 194 -10.02 6.74 15.81
CA ALA A 194 -8.72 7.36 15.55
C ALA A 194 -7.55 6.44 15.94
N ILE A 195 -7.62 5.79 17.10
CA ILE A 195 -6.61 4.83 17.56
C ILE A 195 -6.57 3.61 16.64
N VAL A 196 -7.73 3.02 16.32
CA VAL A 196 -7.82 1.86 15.41
C VAL A 196 -7.23 2.22 14.05
N GLN A 197 -7.57 3.38 13.50
CA GLN A 197 -7.04 3.83 12.22
C GLN A 197 -5.53 4.05 12.27
N PHE A 198 -5.03 4.63 13.36
CA PHE A 198 -3.61 4.83 13.57
C PHE A 198 -2.85 3.50 13.67
N ALA A 199 -3.38 2.53 14.42
CA ALA A 199 -2.81 1.20 14.55
C ALA A 199 -2.76 0.48 13.19
N VAL A 200 -3.86 0.51 12.41
CA VAL A 200 -3.91 -0.07 11.06
C VAL A 200 -2.85 0.56 10.15
N GLU A 201 -2.74 1.89 10.17
CA GLU A 201 -1.73 2.60 9.35
C GLU A 201 -0.30 2.23 9.78
N LEU A 202 -0.03 2.09 11.09
CA LEU A 202 1.27 1.64 11.59
C LEU A 202 1.59 0.20 11.16
N THR A 203 0.65 -0.72 11.31
CA THR A 203 0.83 -2.12 10.88
C THR A 203 1.07 -2.19 9.37
N LEU A 204 0.28 -1.46 8.57
CA LEU A 204 0.46 -1.41 7.11
C LEU A 204 1.82 -0.81 6.72
N ARG A 205 2.30 0.20 7.44
CA ARG A 205 3.65 0.74 7.24
C ARG A 205 4.73 -0.27 7.60
N GLY A 206 4.58 -0.97 8.71
CA GLY A 206 5.51 -2.04 9.11
C GLY A 206 5.57 -3.16 8.06
N LEU A 207 4.41 -3.62 7.58
CA LEU A 207 4.31 -4.62 6.53
C LEU A 207 4.92 -4.14 5.20
N ARG A 208 4.68 -2.88 4.82
CA ARG A 208 5.32 -2.27 3.64
C ARG A 208 6.82 -2.18 3.82
N SER A 209 7.32 -1.75 4.97
CA SER A 209 8.75 -1.73 5.25
C SER A 209 9.37 -3.12 5.24
N ALA A 210 8.64 -4.17 5.66
CA ALA A 210 9.09 -5.55 5.58
C ALA A 210 9.09 -6.11 4.14
N THR A 211 8.16 -5.69 3.27
CA THR A 211 8.13 -6.09 1.85
C THR A 211 9.02 -5.24 0.95
N VAL A 212 9.32 -4.01 1.36
CA VAL A 212 10.30 -3.08 0.76
C VAL A 212 11.71 -3.31 1.33
N GLY A 213 11.83 -4.15 2.36
CA GLY A 213 12.97 -4.21 3.28
C GLY A 213 14.19 -5.02 2.85
N SER A 214 14.37 -5.31 1.57
CA SER A 214 15.71 -5.60 1.08
C SER A 214 15.77 -5.31 -0.40
N THR A 215 16.27 -4.13 -0.80
CA THR A 215 16.73 -3.90 -2.19
C THR A 215 18.08 -4.57 -2.44
N ARG A 216 18.66 -5.18 -1.41
CA ARG A 216 19.94 -5.89 -1.47
C ARG A 216 19.76 -7.38 -1.20
N ASP A 217 20.64 -8.17 -1.77
CA ASP A 217 20.81 -9.57 -1.44
C ASP A 217 21.62 -9.67 -0.13
N ALA A 218 21.11 -10.41 0.86
CA ALA A 218 21.73 -10.48 2.18
C ALA A 218 23.09 -11.20 2.17
N LEU A 219 23.32 -12.08 1.19
CA LEU A 219 24.55 -12.87 1.09
C LEU A 219 25.68 -12.09 0.43
N THR A 220 25.37 -11.44 -0.69
CA THR A 220 26.37 -10.78 -1.56
C THR A 220 26.43 -9.27 -1.40
N GLY A 221 25.41 -8.65 -0.80
CA GLY A 221 25.31 -7.19 -0.71
C GLY A 221 24.95 -6.50 -2.02
N ALA A 222 24.91 -7.20 -3.16
CA ALA A 222 24.43 -6.68 -4.45
C ALA A 222 22.96 -6.25 -4.36
N VAL A 223 22.47 -5.44 -5.30
CA VAL A 223 21.02 -5.19 -5.36
C VAL A 223 20.28 -6.47 -5.78
N ASN A 224 19.12 -6.76 -5.21
CA ASN A 224 18.29 -7.85 -5.74
C ASN A 224 17.57 -7.39 -7.02
N ARG A 225 16.86 -8.30 -7.70
CA ARG A 225 16.15 -7.98 -8.96
C ARG A 225 15.38 -6.65 -8.93
N ARG A 226 14.58 -6.41 -7.88
CA ARG A 226 13.82 -5.15 -7.70
C ARG A 226 14.73 -3.92 -7.50
N GLY A 227 15.75 -4.06 -6.66
CA GLY A 227 16.73 -2.98 -6.44
C GLY A 227 17.53 -2.66 -7.71
N TRP A 228 17.81 -3.68 -8.52
CA TRP A 228 18.51 -3.56 -9.78
C TRP A 228 17.69 -2.79 -10.82
N GLU A 229 16.40 -3.08 -10.98
CA GLU A 229 15.51 -2.35 -11.90
C GLU A 229 15.49 -0.84 -11.59
N ALA A 230 15.36 -0.47 -10.32
CA ALA A 230 15.39 0.93 -9.89
C ALA A 230 16.77 1.57 -10.14
N SER A 231 17.86 0.84 -9.85
CA SER A 231 19.23 1.31 -10.05
C SER A 231 19.57 1.46 -11.54
N ALA A 232 19.06 0.56 -12.39
CA ALA A 232 19.20 0.60 -13.83
C ALA A 232 18.53 1.85 -14.42
N GLN A 233 17.30 2.15 -14.01
CA GLN A 233 16.61 3.37 -14.46
C GLN A 233 17.37 4.65 -14.05
N GLN A 234 17.86 4.71 -12.81
CA GLN A 234 18.64 5.85 -12.34
C GLN A 234 19.97 5.98 -13.10
N PHE A 235 20.63 4.85 -13.35
CA PHE A 235 21.87 4.81 -14.11
C PHE A 235 21.66 5.32 -15.54
N LEU A 236 20.66 4.79 -16.25
CA LEU A 236 20.29 5.23 -17.62
C LEU A 236 20.00 6.73 -17.68
N ALA A 237 19.25 7.27 -16.71
CA ALA A 237 18.93 8.69 -16.64
C ALA A 237 20.16 9.58 -16.41
N SER A 238 21.26 9.02 -15.92
CA SER A 238 22.52 9.73 -15.65
C SER A 238 23.55 9.63 -16.78
N LEU A 239 23.28 8.85 -17.83
CA LEU A 239 24.23 8.61 -18.91
C LEU A 239 24.36 9.82 -19.86
N PRO A 240 25.54 10.04 -20.44
CA PRO A 240 25.70 11.01 -21.52
C PRO A 240 24.94 10.56 -22.77
N PRO A 241 24.56 11.48 -23.68
CA PRO A 241 23.75 11.19 -24.87
C PRO A 241 24.51 10.44 -25.98
N THR A 242 25.68 9.87 -25.68
CA THR A 242 26.57 9.21 -26.62
C THR A 242 27.06 7.90 -26.02
N GLY A 243 27.28 6.88 -26.85
CA GLY A 243 27.80 5.58 -26.40
C GLY A 243 26.74 4.49 -26.46
N VAL A 244 27.05 3.35 -25.85
CA VAL A 244 26.24 2.13 -25.90
C VAL A 244 25.93 1.67 -24.49
N VAL A 245 24.68 1.27 -24.25
CA VAL A 245 24.28 0.57 -23.03
C VAL A 245 24.37 -0.92 -23.30
N ALA A 246 25.06 -1.65 -22.43
CA ALA A 246 25.17 -3.10 -22.50
C ALA A 246 24.55 -3.73 -21.23
N LEU A 247 23.51 -4.54 -21.43
CA LEU A 247 22.94 -5.40 -20.40
C LEU A 247 23.64 -6.75 -20.44
N ILE A 248 24.22 -7.13 -19.31
CA ILE A 248 24.93 -8.39 -19.11
C ILE A 248 24.08 -9.27 -18.21
N ILE A 249 23.78 -10.49 -18.67
CA ILE A 249 23.16 -11.56 -17.87
C ILE A 249 24.19 -12.66 -17.69
N VAL A 250 24.34 -13.14 -16.46
CA VAL A 250 25.35 -14.11 -16.08
C VAL A 250 24.71 -15.24 -15.27
N ASP A 251 25.09 -16.46 -15.58
CA ASP A 251 24.72 -17.67 -14.84
C ASP A 251 25.98 -18.52 -14.60
N LEU A 252 26.25 -18.92 -13.35
CA LEU A 252 27.45 -19.69 -13.01
C LEU A 252 27.34 -21.14 -13.49
N ASP A 253 28.40 -21.66 -14.10
CA ASP A 253 28.41 -23.04 -14.60
C ASP A 253 28.66 -24.04 -13.47
N GLY A 254 27.78 -25.03 -13.36
CA GLY A 254 27.93 -26.11 -12.39
C GLY A 254 27.81 -25.67 -10.93
N PHE A 255 27.17 -24.54 -10.61
CA PHE A 255 27.09 -24.01 -9.24
C PHE A 255 26.50 -25.01 -8.22
N LYS A 256 25.49 -25.78 -8.64
CA LYS A 256 24.94 -26.85 -7.79
C LYS A 256 25.99 -27.92 -7.46
N LYS A 257 26.76 -28.36 -8.47
CA LYS A 257 27.83 -29.34 -8.30
C LYS A 257 28.93 -28.80 -7.36
N LEU A 258 29.28 -27.52 -7.48
CA LEU A 258 30.19 -26.85 -6.55
C LEU A 258 29.69 -26.93 -5.11
N ASN A 259 28.40 -26.62 -4.87
CA ASN A 259 27.81 -26.72 -3.54
C ASN A 259 27.82 -28.16 -3.01
N ASP A 260 27.53 -29.14 -3.88
CA ASP A 260 27.48 -30.56 -3.51
C ASP A 260 28.87 -31.12 -3.17
N GLU A 261 29.92 -30.68 -3.87
CA GLU A 261 31.30 -31.19 -3.70
C GLU A 261 32.13 -30.41 -2.68
N ALA A 262 32.00 -29.09 -2.63
CA ALA A 262 32.83 -28.20 -1.81
C ALA A 262 32.07 -27.56 -0.64
N GLY A 263 30.75 -27.76 -0.55
CA GLY A 263 29.89 -27.24 0.49
C GLY A 263 29.39 -25.81 0.25
N HIS A 264 28.26 -25.48 0.88
CA HIS A 264 27.57 -24.20 0.69
C HIS A 264 28.41 -22.96 1.03
N LEU A 265 29.32 -23.04 2.00
CA LEU A 265 30.19 -21.90 2.34
C LEU A 265 31.13 -21.51 1.19
N VAL A 266 31.53 -22.48 0.36
CA VAL A 266 32.36 -22.25 -0.82
C VAL A 266 31.51 -21.64 -1.94
N GLY A 267 30.30 -22.14 -2.15
CA GLY A 267 29.34 -21.53 -3.07
C GLY A 267 29.03 -20.07 -2.72
N ASP A 268 28.82 -19.78 -1.43
CA ASP A 268 28.62 -18.42 -0.93
C ASP A 268 29.79 -17.48 -1.25
N GLN A 269 31.02 -17.98 -1.19
CA GLN A 269 32.21 -17.20 -1.58
C GLN A 269 32.26 -16.97 -3.09
N ALA A 270 31.92 -17.97 -3.91
CA ALA A 270 31.85 -17.82 -5.37
C ALA A 270 30.81 -16.75 -5.77
N LEU A 271 29.65 -16.73 -5.12
CA LEU A 271 28.61 -15.74 -5.36
C LEU A 271 29.08 -14.31 -5.02
N ARG A 272 29.75 -14.12 -3.88
CA ARG A 272 30.33 -12.81 -3.50
C ARG A 272 31.37 -12.33 -4.50
N ARG A 273 32.31 -13.21 -4.87
CA ARG A 273 33.38 -12.90 -5.84
C ARG A 273 32.83 -12.59 -7.23
N THR A 274 31.71 -13.20 -7.61
CA THR A 274 31.03 -12.90 -8.87
C THR A 274 30.51 -11.46 -8.88
N VAL A 275 29.88 -11.01 -7.78
CA VAL A 275 29.46 -9.61 -7.62
C VAL A 275 30.65 -8.66 -7.70
N ASP A 276 31.74 -8.98 -6.99
CA ASP A 276 32.96 -8.16 -7.02
C ASP A 276 33.55 -8.09 -8.44
N SER A 277 33.55 -9.21 -9.17
CA SER A 277 34.05 -9.29 -10.55
C SER A 277 33.23 -8.43 -11.51
N LEU A 278 31.90 -8.44 -11.38
CA LEU A 278 31.01 -7.58 -12.16
C LEU A 278 31.23 -6.10 -11.82
N ALA A 279 31.29 -5.76 -10.53
CA ALA A 279 31.51 -4.38 -10.09
C ALA A 279 32.88 -3.83 -10.52
N ALA A 280 33.89 -4.69 -10.65
CA ALA A 280 35.23 -4.32 -11.10
C ALA A 280 35.32 -3.98 -12.60
N VAL A 281 34.38 -4.47 -13.43
CA VAL A 281 34.38 -4.16 -14.88
C VAL A 281 34.09 -2.68 -15.11
N GLN A 282 33.08 -2.15 -14.43
CA GLN A 282 32.73 -0.72 -14.48
C GLN A 282 32.26 -0.24 -13.10
N PRO A 283 33.13 0.43 -12.33
CA PRO A 283 32.77 0.97 -11.03
C PRO A 283 31.56 1.92 -11.11
N GLY A 284 30.61 1.75 -10.19
CA GLY A 284 29.38 2.55 -10.13
C GLY A 284 28.24 2.05 -11.03
N ALA A 285 28.48 1.01 -11.84
CA ALA A 285 27.42 0.35 -12.61
C ALA A 285 26.45 -0.42 -11.69
N PRO A 286 25.15 -0.49 -12.03
CA PRO A 286 24.20 -1.37 -11.34
C PRO A 286 24.56 -2.84 -11.52
N VAL A 287 24.85 -3.52 -10.41
CA VAL A 287 25.11 -4.97 -10.34
C VAL A 287 24.11 -5.62 -9.41
N GLY A 288 23.38 -6.62 -9.88
CA GLY A 288 22.36 -7.30 -9.11
C GLY A 288 22.42 -8.82 -9.17
N ARG A 289 21.92 -9.46 -8.12
CA ARG A 289 21.71 -10.92 -8.04
C ARG A 289 20.21 -11.19 -8.12
N PHE A 290 19.80 -11.95 -9.12
CA PHE A 290 18.36 -12.13 -9.42
C PHE A 290 17.78 -13.33 -8.67
N GLY A 291 18.62 -14.32 -8.38
CA GLY A 291 18.28 -15.49 -7.55
C GLY A 291 19.29 -16.61 -7.84
N GLY A 292 19.52 -17.50 -6.88
CA GLY A 292 20.46 -18.62 -7.08
C GLY A 292 21.85 -18.13 -7.50
N ASP A 293 22.26 -18.52 -8.69
CA ASP A 293 23.52 -18.23 -9.38
C ASP A 293 23.39 -17.25 -10.56
N GLU A 294 22.23 -16.60 -10.69
CA GLU A 294 21.95 -15.62 -11.75
C GLU A 294 22.25 -14.17 -11.31
N PHE A 295 22.95 -13.45 -12.18
CA PHE A 295 23.35 -12.06 -11.99
C PHE A 295 23.06 -11.20 -13.21
N ALA A 296 22.88 -9.90 -12.98
CA ALA A 296 22.73 -8.90 -14.02
C ALA A 296 23.62 -7.69 -13.76
N ALA A 297 24.18 -7.10 -14.82
CA ALA A 297 24.91 -5.85 -14.76
C ALA A 297 24.53 -4.93 -15.93
N LEU A 298 24.48 -3.62 -15.69
CA LEU A 298 24.21 -2.63 -16.74
C LEU A 298 25.41 -1.71 -16.91
N TYR A 299 26.08 -1.79 -18.06
CA TYR A 299 27.29 -1.04 -18.37
C TYR A 299 27.03 0.06 -19.40
N HIS A 300 27.89 1.08 -19.36
CA HIS A 300 27.91 2.15 -20.35
C HIS A 300 29.28 2.16 -21.02
N LEU A 301 29.27 1.87 -22.31
CA LEU A 301 30.46 1.64 -23.12
C LEU A 301 30.63 2.77 -24.16
N PRO A 302 31.88 3.06 -24.58
CA PRO A 302 32.12 3.90 -25.75
C PRO A 302 31.41 3.36 -27.00
N ALA A 303 31.00 4.23 -27.92
CA ALA A 303 30.31 3.84 -29.14
C ALA A 303 31.13 2.90 -30.05
N THR A 304 32.46 2.92 -29.90
CA THR A 304 33.40 2.06 -30.63
C THR A 304 33.69 0.73 -29.94
N ALA A 305 33.11 0.48 -28.75
CA ALA A 305 33.39 -0.72 -27.98
C ALA A 305 32.66 -1.93 -28.58
N ASP A 306 33.35 -3.07 -28.61
CA ASP A 306 32.72 -4.35 -28.94
C ASP A 306 31.97 -4.89 -27.70
N ALA A 307 30.66 -5.10 -27.85
CA ALA A 307 29.82 -5.69 -26.81
C ALA A 307 30.22 -7.15 -26.49
N ALA A 308 30.82 -7.87 -27.44
CA ALA A 308 31.34 -9.21 -27.20
C ALA A 308 32.56 -9.18 -26.26
N ASP A 309 33.44 -8.18 -26.41
CA ASP A 309 34.64 -8.04 -25.59
C ASP A 309 34.31 -7.84 -24.12
N VAL A 310 33.27 -7.07 -23.80
CA VAL A 310 32.84 -6.89 -22.39
C VAL A 310 32.30 -8.19 -21.81
N GLY A 311 31.55 -8.97 -22.58
CA GLY A 311 31.06 -10.29 -22.16
C GLY A 311 32.20 -11.25 -21.87
N HIS A 312 33.18 -11.36 -22.78
CA HIS A 312 34.37 -12.19 -22.58
C HIS A 312 35.25 -11.70 -21.44
N ARG A 313 35.29 -10.39 -21.19
CA ARG A 313 35.99 -9.83 -20.02
C ARG A 313 35.31 -10.24 -18.71
N VAL A 314 33.98 -10.16 -18.64
CA VAL A 314 33.20 -10.61 -17.47
C VAL A 314 33.44 -12.10 -17.20
N SER A 315 33.28 -12.95 -18.21
CA SER A 315 33.48 -14.40 -18.09
C SER A 315 34.89 -14.74 -17.58
N ARG A 316 35.95 -14.15 -18.17
CA ARG A 316 37.34 -14.36 -17.73
C ARG A 316 37.60 -13.89 -16.29
N LEU A 317 37.05 -12.74 -15.90
CA LEU A 317 37.23 -12.23 -14.53
C LEU A 317 36.59 -13.16 -13.50
N ILE A 318 35.40 -13.68 -13.76
CA ILE A 318 34.73 -14.63 -12.87
C ILE A 318 35.57 -15.91 -12.74
N ALA A 319 36.07 -16.46 -13.85
CA ALA A 319 36.91 -17.65 -13.85
C ALA A 319 38.21 -17.47 -13.05
N MET A 320 38.84 -16.29 -13.15
CA MET A 320 40.11 -15.96 -12.48
C MET A 320 39.94 -15.63 -10.99
N CYS A 321 38.86 -14.96 -10.61
CA CYS A 321 38.67 -14.47 -9.25
C CYS A 321 37.96 -15.46 -8.32
N SER A 322 37.37 -16.54 -8.86
CA SER A 322 36.72 -17.60 -8.09
C SER A 322 37.73 -18.58 -7.46
N SER A 323 37.50 -19.01 -6.22
CA SER A 323 38.29 -20.06 -5.56
C SER A 323 37.36 -21.00 -4.79
N PRO A 324 37.19 -22.27 -5.24
CA PRO A 324 37.76 -22.86 -6.46
C PRO A 324 37.26 -22.14 -7.72
N SER A 325 37.97 -22.33 -8.84
CA SER A 325 37.60 -21.66 -10.10
C SER A 325 36.21 -22.12 -10.56
N VAL A 326 35.38 -21.15 -10.94
CA VAL A 326 34.02 -21.34 -11.45
C VAL A 326 33.91 -20.55 -12.74
N THR A 327 33.43 -21.18 -13.80
CA THR A 327 33.17 -20.52 -15.09
C THR A 327 31.75 -19.97 -15.12
N ALA A 328 31.47 -19.10 -16.08
CA ALA A 328 30.14 -18.52 -16.23
C ALA A 328 29.73 -18.45 -17.69
N SER A 329 28.44 -18.65 -17.91
CA SER A 329 27.76 -18.39 -19.18
C SER A 329 27.26 -16.95 -19.17
N VAL A 330 27.71 -16.15 -20.14
CA VAL A 330 27.41 -14.71 -20.22
C VAL A 330 26.63 -14.37 -21.49
N GLY A 331 25.55 -13.64 -21.33
CA GLY A 331 24.77 -13.09 -22.43
C GLY A 331 24.80 -11.57 -22.42
N VAL A 332 24.94 -10.97 -23.60
CA VAL A 332 25.03 -9.52 -23.78
C VAL A 332 23.96 -9.05 -24.75
N ALA A 333 23.17 -8.08 -24.34
CA ALA A 333 22.34 -7.28 -25.24
C ALA A 333 22.80 -5.82 -25.16
N TYR A 334 22.85 -5.13 -26.29
CA TYR A 334 23.34 -3.76 -26.34
C TYR A 334 22.44 -2.87 -27.19
N SER A 335 22.42 -1.58 -26.88
CA SER A 335 21.66 -0.58 -27.63
C SER A 335 22.35 0.78 -27.56
N PRO A 336 22.42 1.55 -28.67
CA PRO A 336 22.90 2.92 -28.64
C PRO A 336 22.03 3.79 -27.72
N VAL A 337 22.65 4.70 -26.97
CA VAL A 337 21.93 5.61 -26.06
C VAL A 337 21.00 6.57 -26.82
N ASP A 338 21.35 6.92 -28.05
CA ASP A 338 20.63 7.86 -28.92
C ASP A 338 19.56 7.21 -29.80
N ALA A 339 19.38 5.89 -29.74
CA ALA A 339 18.41 5.15 -30.56
C ALA A 339 16.94 5.30 -30.13
N GLY A 340 16.66 6.04 -29.03
CA GLY A 340 15.32 6.26 -28.50
C GLY A 340 15.12 5.66 -27.10
N PRO A 341 13.87 5.49 -26.63
CA PRO A 341 13.59 4.89 -25.33
C PRO A 341 14.14 3.46 -25.23
N LEU A 342 15.02 3.22 -24.27
CA LEU A 342 15.57 1.89 -24.02
C LEU A 342 14.52 0.97 -23.38
N ASP A 343 14.19 -0.13 -24.06
CA ASP A 343 13.37 -1.20 -23.52
C ASP A 343 14.24 -2.23 -22.79
N LEU A 344 14.37 -2.05 -21.48
CA LEU A 344 15.14 -2.95 -20.62
C LEU A 344 14.55 -4.37 -20.58
N GLU A 345 13.25 -4.55 -20.79
CA GLU A 345 12.61 -5.87 -20.79
C GLU A 345 13.01 -6.65 -22.05
N GLN A 346 12.98 -5.98 -23.21
CA GLN A 346 13.45 -6.56 -24.46
C GLN A 346 14.95 -6.88 -24.42
N MET A 347 15.78 -5.95 -23.93
CA MET A 347 17.22 -6.19 -23.77
C MET A 347 17.49 -7.39 -22.85
N HIS A 348 16.72 -7.53 -21.77
CA HIS A 348 16.86 -8.67 -20.86
C HIS A 348 16.52 -9.99 -21.56
N ALA A 349 15.42 -10.04 -22.31
CA ALA A 349 15.06 -11.25 -23.07
C ALA A 349 16.13 -11.64 -24.11
N CYS A 350 16.71 -10.65 -24.79
CA CYS A 350 17.80 -10.85 -25.74
C CYS A 350 19.08 -11.38 -25.06
N ALA A 351 19.51 -10.74 -23.96
CA ALA A 351 20.69 -11.15 -23.22
C ALA A 351 20.53 -12.54 -22.60
N ASP A 352 19.37 -12.84 -22.03
CA ASP A 352 19.04 -14.15 -21.48
C ASP A 352 19.11 -15.26 -22.55
N ALA A 353 18.52 -15.01 -23.74
CA ALA A 353 18.62 -15.94 -24.85
C ALA A 353 20.07 -16.16 -25.32
N ALA A 354 20.92 -15.13 -25.27
CA ALA A 354 22.34 -15.25 -25.61
C ALA A 354 23.13 -16.04 -24.55
N MET A 355 22.91 -15.76 -23.27
CA MET A 355 23.49 -16.52 -22.14
C MET A 355 23.13 -17.99 -22.24
N TYR A 356 21.86 -18.29 -22.53
CA TYR A 356 21.38 -19.65 -22.66
C TYR A 356 21.98 -20.41 -23.85
N ARG A 357 22.35 -19.72 -24.95
CA ARG A 357 23.13 -20.33 -26.04
C ARG A 357 24.52 -20.78 -25.58
N VAL A 358 25.21 -19.93 -24.81
CA VAL A 358 26.52 -20.28 -24.22
C VAL A 358 26.40 -21.47 -23.28
N LYS A 359 25.36 -21.47 -22.42
CA LYS A 359 25.10 -22.57 -21.48
C LYS A 359 24.92 -23.90 -22.21
N ARG A 360 24.23 -23.89 -23.36
CA ARG A 360 24.01 -25.08 -24.19
C ARG A 360 25.24 -25.52 -24.99
N SER A 361 26.19 -24.64 -25.27
CA SER A 361 27.43 -24.97 -25.99
C SER A 361 28.56 -25.47 -25.07
N GLY A 362 28.30 -25.67 -23.79
CA GLY A 362 29.27 -26.18 -22.82
C GLY A 362 29.68 -25.18 -21.73
N GLY A 363 29.11 -23.98 -21.72
CA GLY A 363 29.43 -22.93 -20.75
C GLY A 363 30.73 -22.19 -21.06
N ASP A 364 31.28 -21.51 -20.06
CA ASP A 364 32.57 -20.81 -20.08
C ASP A 364 32.78 -19.87 -21.27
N GLY A 365 31.93 -18.84 -21.37
CA GLY A 365 32.05 -17.91 -22.47
C GLY A 365 31.02 -16.79 -22.46
N ALA A 366 30.97 -16.08 -23.58
CA ALA A 366 30.01 -15.01 -23.79
C ALA A 366 29.41 -15.08 -25.19
N ALA A 367 28.16 -14.66 -25.31
CA ALA A 367 27.50 -14.43 -26.60
C ALA A 367 26.75 -13.10 -26.58
N VAL A 368 26.69 -12.46 -27.75
CA VAL A 368 25.91 -11.25 -27.97
C VAL A 368 24.59 -11.63 -28.67
N ALA A 369 23.52 -10.91 -28.33
CA ALA A 369 22.18 -11.07 -28.89
C ALA A 369 21.99 -10.34 -30.22
#